data_AF-A0A5K0V912-F1
#
_entry.id   AF-A0A5K0V912-F1
#
_cell.length_a   1.000
_cell.length_b   1.000
_cell.length_c   1.000
_cell.angle_alpha   90.00
_cell.angle_beta   90.00
_cell.angle_gamma   90.00
#
_symmetry.space_group_name_H-M   'P 1'
#
loop_
_entity.id
_entity.type
_entity.pdbx_description
1 polymer ?
#
loop_
_entity_poly.entity_id
_entity_poly.type
_entity_poly.pdbx_seq_one_letter_code
_entity_poly.pdbx_strand_id
1 'polypeptide(L)' 'DVLEEMGVYLVSYDRPGYGESGPDPNHSVKRKAFDIEELADQLQLGSKFYVIGFSMGGHSVWSCLKYIPH' A
#
# COMPACT_ATOMS: atom_id res chain seq x y z
N ASP A 1 9.33 7.33 17.93
CA ASP A 1 9.18 6.84 19.31
C ASP A 1 8.87 5.34 19.31
N VAL A 2 7.65 4.83 19.62
CA VAL A 2 7.44 3.37 19.79
C VAL A 2 7.72 2.52 18.54
N LEU A 3 7.24 2.92 17.35
CA LEU A 3 7.48 2.15 16.12
C LEU A 3 8.97 2.11 15.75
N GLU A 4 9.66 3.22 15.95
CA GLU A 4 11.09 3.37 15.70
C GLU A 4 11.91 2.54 16.69
N GLU A 5 11.55 2.56 17.98
CA GLU A 5 12.14 1.70 19.02
C GLU A 5 11.97 0.21 18.71
N MET A 6 10.85 -0.18 18.08
CA MET A 6 10.62 -1.55 17.61
C MET A 6 11.31 -1.88 16.29
N GLY A 7 12.03 -0.93 15.68
CA GLY A 7 12.68 -1.10 14.38
C GLY A 7 11.68 -1.25 13.22
N VAL A 8 10.44 -0.76 13.38
CA VAL A 8 9.41 -0.82 12.35
C VAL A 8 9.60 0.33 11.36
N TYR A 9 9.80 -0.03 10.10
CA TYR A 9 9.73 0.90 8.99
C TYR A 9 8.27 1.06 8.53
N LEU A 10 7.67 2.22 8.79
CA LEU A 10 6.29 2.52 8.40
C LEU A 10 6.27 3.40 7.16
N VAL A 11 5.51 2.97 6.14
CA VAL A 11 5.28 3.73 4.91
C VAL A 11 3.79 4.01 4.77
N SER A 12 3.44 5.27 4.54
CA SER A 12 2.12 5.71 4.11
C SER A 12 2.25 6.50 2.82
N TYR A 13 1.29 6.34 1.92
CA TYR A 13 1.28 7.05 0.64
C TYR A 13 -0.12 7.59 0.34
N ASP A 14 -0.15 8.64 -0.48
CA ASP A 14 -1.39 9.22 -0.96
C ASP A 14 -1.95 8.39 -2.11
N ARG A 15 -3.19 7.91 -1.96
CA ARG A 15 -3.88 7.17 -3.03
C ARG A 15 -4.21 8.10 -4.20
N PRO A 16 -4.41 7.58 -5.43
CA PRO A 16 -4.79 8.41 -6.56
C PRO A 16 -5.99 9.32 -6.27
N GLY A 17 -5.82 10.62 -6.51
CA GLY A 17 -6.83 11.66 -6.24
C GLY A 17 -6.93 12.13 -4.78
N TYR A 18 -5.99 11.75 -3.91
CA TYR A 18 -5.89 12.20 -2.52
C TYR A 18 -4.54 12.90 -2.30
N GLY A 19 -4.50 13.87 -1.37
CA GLY A 19 -3.27 14.54 -0.95
C GLY A 19 -2.47 15.10 -2.13
N GLU A 20 -1.23 14.67 -2.27
CA GLU A 20 -0.32 15.09 -3.35
C GLU A 20 -0.35 14.16 -4.58
N SER A 21 -1.09 13.05 -4.51
CA SER A 21 -1.25 12.14 -5.65
C SER A 21 -2.29 12.64 -6.64
N GLY A 22 -1.89 12.73 -7.90
CA GLY A 22 -2.79 13.09 -9.01
C GLY A 22 -3.96 12.10 -9.18
N PRO A 23 -5.04 12.50 -9.86
CA PRO A 23 -6.17 11.63 -10.14
C PRO A 23 -5.77 10.50 -11.11
N ASP A 24 -6.29 9.29 -10.88
CA ASP A 24 -6.22 8.18 -11.84
C ASP A 24 -7.62 7.82 -12.36
N PRO A 25 -7.99 8.26 -13.59
CA PRO A 25 -9.29 7.93 -14.17
C PRO A 25 -9.44 6.45 -14.51
N ASN A 26 -8.35 5.69 -14.60
CA ASN A 26 -8.34 4.27 -14.91
C ASN A 26 -8.16 3.39 -13.66
N HIS A 27 -8.33 3.96 -12.46
CA HIS A 27 -8.16 3.21 -11.22
C HIS A 27 -9.12 2.02 -11.15
N SER A 28 -8.62 0.90 -10.64
CA SER A 28 -9.44 -0.29 -10.39
C SER A 28 -9.02 -0.93 -9.07
N VAL A 29 -9.85 -1.83 -8.53
CA VAL A 29 -9.50 -2.59 -7.33
C VAL A 29 -8.18 -3.30 -7.55
N LYS A 30 -8.01 -4.03 -8.66
CA LYS A 30 -6.78 -4.75 -9.00
C LYS A 30 -5.57 -3.82 -9.08
N ARG A 31 -5.70 -2.66 -9.73
CA ARG A 31 -4.62 -1.65 -9.86
C ARG A 31 -4.09 -1.24 -8.48
N LYS A 32 -4.97 -0.98 -7.51
CA LYS A 32 -4.57 -0.58 -6.15
C LYS A 32 -3.62 -1.58 -5.49
N ALA A 33 -3.77 -2.88 -5.76
CA ALA A 33 -2.86 -3.89 -5.22
C ALA A 33 -1.46 -3.76 -5.86
N PHE A 34 -1.42 -3.61 -7.19
CA PHE A 34 -0.16 -3.48 -7.92
C PHE A 34 0.54 -2.15 -7.68
N ASP A 35 -0.18 -1.06 -7.44
CA ASP A 35 0.46 0.21 -7.04
C ASP A 35 1.18 0.04 -5.67
N ILE A 36 0.62 -0.78 -4.76
CA ILE A 36 1.26 -1.11 -3.47
C ILE A 36 2.46 -2.05 -3.67
N GLU A 37 2.32 -3.06 -4.53
CA GLU A 37 3.42 -3.99 -4.89
C GLU A 37 4.58 -3.23 -5.52
N GLU A 38 4.31 -2.39 -6.52
CA GLU A 38 5.31 -1.53 -7.18
C GLU A 38 5.97 -0.59 -6.18
N LEU A 39 5.20 0.04 -5.28
CA LEU A 39 5.76 0.89 -4.24
C LEU A 39 6.67 0.09 -3.29
N ALA A 40 6.29 -1.12 -2.89
CA ALA A 40 7.10 -1.98 -2.04
C ALA A 40 8.40 -2.41 -2.74
N ASP A 41 8.35 -2.71 -4.04
CA ASP A 41 9.51 -3.06 -4.85
C ASP A 41 10.48 -1.88 -5.00
N GLN A 42 9.97 -0.67 -5.29
CA GLN A 42 10.78 0.55 -5.41
C GLN A 42 11.45 0.92 -4.09
N LEU A 43 10.78 0.66 -2.97
CA LEU A 43 11.34 0.86 -1.63
C LEU A 43 12.17 -0.32 -1.13
N GLN A 44 12.30 -1.39 -1.92
CA GLN A 44 13.07 -2.60 -1.60
C GLN A 44 12.68 -3.23 -0.26
N LEU A 45 11.37 -3.30 0.03
CA LEU A 45 10.84 -3.85 1.30
C LEU A 45 11.06 -5.36 1.46
N GLY A 46 11.56 -6.02 0.40
CA GLY A 46 11.82 -7.45 0.37
C GLY A 46 10.63 -8.26 -0.15
N SER A 47 10.74 -9.58 -0.10
CA SER A 47 9.75 -10.51 -0.65
C SER A 47 8.47 -10.62 0.19
N LYS A 48 8.45 -10.06 1.41
CA LYS A 48 7.29 -10.04 2.29
C LYS A 48 7.23 -8.71 3.02
N PHE A 49 6.05 -8.11 3.02
CA PHE A 49 5.75 -6.90 3.77
C PHE A 49 4.34 -7.00 4.37
N TYR A 50 4.05 -6.12 5.33
CA TYR A 50 2.77 -6.10 6.02
C TYR A 50 1.94 -4.91 5.53
N VAL A 51 0.64 -5.13 5.35
CA VAL A 51 -0.31 -4.08 4.99
C VAL A 51 -1.29 -3.86 6.13
N ILE A 52 -1.57 -2.59 6.43
CA ILE A 52 -2.57 -2.17 7.41
C ILE A 52 -3.56 -1.23 6.74
N GLY A 53 -4.84 -1.35 7.09
CA GLY A 53 -5.90 -0.55 6.49
C GLY A 53 -6.98 -0.22 7.51
N PHE A 54 -7.40 1.04 7.55
CA PHE A 54 -8.48 1.53 8.39
C PHE A 54 -9.60 2.11 7.53
N SER A 55 -10.86 1.82 7.87
CA SER A 55 -12.03 2.29 7.11
C SER A 55 -11.89 1.95 5.61
N MET A 56 -11.95 2.93 4.72
CA MET A 56 -11.77 2.75 3.28
C MET A 56 -10.38 2.15 2.90
N GLY A 57 -9.37 2.26 3.77
CA GLY A 57 -8.09 1.57 3.61
C GLY A 57 -8.22 0.04 3.60
N GLY A 58 -9.27 -0.51 4.20
CA GLY A 58 -9.58 -1.95 4.14
C GLY A 58 -9.81 -2.46 2.71
N HIS A 59 -10.30 -1.60 1.80
CA HIS A 59 -10.47 -1.97 0.39
C HIS A 59 -9.12 -2.18 -0.31
N SER A 60 -8.09 -1.41 0.07
CA SER A 60 -6.74 -1.59 -0.46
C SER A 60 -6.12 -2.89 0.08
N VAL A 61 -6.25 -3.14 1.39
CA VAL A 61 -5.78 -4.39 2.02
C VAL A 61 -6.43 -5.62 1.37
N TRP A 62 -7.74 -5.61 1.18
CA TRP A 62 -8.42 -6.74 0.54
C TRP A 62 -7.96 -6.97 -0.90
N SER A 63 -7.63 -5.89 -1.60
CA SER A 63 -7.10 -6.01 -2.96
C SER A 63 -5.72 -6.68 -2.95
N CYS A 64 -4.81 -6.26 -2.06
CA CYS A 64 -3.50 -6.90 -1.91
C CYS A 64 -3.63 -8.39 -1.63
N LEU A 65 -4.46 -8.77 -0.66
CA LEU A 65 -4.67 -10.19 -0.31
C LEU A 65 -5.27 -11.01 -1.45
N LYS A 66 -6.04 -10.37 -2.35
CA LYS A 66 -6.66 -11.04 -3.50
C LYS A 66 -5.71 -11.21 -4.68
N TYR A 67 -4.82 -10.26 -4.93
CA TYR A 67 -4.04 -10.17 -6.17
C TYR A 67 -2.52 -10.34 -6.01
N ILE A 68 -1.98 -10.12 -4.81
CA ILE A 68 -0.56 -10.33 -4.50
C ILE A 68 -0.41 -11.73 -3.90
N PRO A 69 0.41 -12.62 -4.52
CA PRO A 69 0.70 -13.94 -3.96
C PRO A 69 1.38 -13.86 -2.59
N HIS A 70 1.08 -14.82 -1.72
CA HIS A 70 1.53 -14.87 -0.32
C HIS A 70 2.28 -16.16 0.01
#